data_AF-E4U0A6-F1
#
_entry.id   AF-E4U0A6-F1
#
_cell.length_a   1.000
_cell.length_b   1.000
_cell.length_c   1.000
_cell.angle_alpha   90.00
_cell.angle_beta   90.00
_cell.angle_gamma   90.00
#
_symmetry.space_group_name_H-M   'P 1'
#
loop_
_entity.id
_entity.type
_entity.pdbx_description
1 polymer ?
#
loop_
_entity_poly.entity_id
_entity_poly.type
_entity_poly.pdbx_seq_one_letter_code
_entity_poly.pdbx_strand_id
1 'polypeptide(L)'
;MTIDVNLCDADEDFFDNLDDIMEDSMVQMFFIHPTTPREITEAKKIAGEYGSIFYSLPLHLSDQADENCIAYSVVDEQDRALLPTTQKPLVIDESYLNETLRSLLADCRGVILNATHENSELPNFLLALGAGTIGAFDTESLNKLSMDRLVLQSTYPTHGFEEIAGAVKVISDAMLRPEQSIIARATKSSLELFGFRKS
;
A
#
# COMPACT_ATOMS: atom_id res chain seq x y z
N MET A 1 1.95 0.15 19.14
CA MET A 1 2.89 -0.01 18.01
C MET A 1 2.13 0.46 16.79
N THR A 2 2.68 1.33 15.95
CA THR A 2 1.91 1.90 14.83
C THR A 2 2.00 0.99 13.62
N ILE A 3 0.85 0.55 13.12
CA ILE A 3 0.70 -0.16 11.85
C ILE A 3 0.11 0.83 10.84
N ASP A 4 0.63 0.84 9.62
CA ASP A 4 0.02 1.57 8.51
C ASP A 4 -0.51 0.55 7.51
N VAL A 5 -1.68 0.82 6.95
CA VAL A 5 -2.39 -0.15 6.13
C VAL A 5 -2.85 0.49 4.83
N ASN A 6 -2.41 -0.12 3.72
CA ASN A 6 -2.96 0.17 2.40
C ASN A 6 -4.34 -0.49 2.31
N LEU A 7 -5.36 0.31 2.01
CA LEU A 7 -6.76 -0.08 1.88
C LEU A 7 -7.14 -0.19 0.41
N CYS A 8 -7.82 -1.28 0.08
CA CYS A 8 -8.47 -1.43 -1.22
C CYS A 8 -9.76 -0.61 -1.31
N ASP A 9 -10.51 -0.50 -0.22
CA ASP A 9 -11.78 0.23 -0.14
C ASP A 9 -12.05 0.72 1.30
N ALA A 10 -12.99 1.65 1.46
CA ALA A 10 -13.48 2.12 2.75
C ALA A 10 -14.96 2.55 2.63
N ASP A 11 -15.81 1.99 3.50
CA ASP A 11 -17.26 2.22 3.51
C ASP A 11 -17.75 2.94 4.77
N GLU A 12 -19.04 3.25 4.85
CA GLU A 12 -19.64 3.93 6.02
C GLU A 12 -19.35 3.18 7.33
N ASP A 13 -19.39 1.85 7.31
CA ASP A 13 -19.08 1.01 8.47
C ASP A 13 -17.62 1.18 8.92
N PHE A 14 -16.66 1.28 8.00
CA PHE A 14 -15.26 1.57 8.34
C PHE A 14 -15.12 2.92 9.06
N PHE A 15 -15.80 3.96 8.57
CA PHE A 15 -15.70 5.30 9.16
C PHE A 15 -16.41 5.42 10.50
N ASP A 16 -17.57 4.79 10.64
CA ASP A 16 -18.33 4.79 11.89
C ASP A 16 -17.57 4.08 13.02
N ASN A 17 -16.66 3.16 12.68
CA ASN A 17 -15.86 2.40 13.64
C ASN A 17 -14.35 2.75 13.59
N LEU A 18 -13.97 3.87 12.97
CA LEU A 18 -12.55 4.19 12.74
C LEU A 18 -11.73 4.24 14.04
N ASP A 19 -12.26 4.88 15.08
CA ASP A 19 -11.59 5.00 16.38
C ASP A 19 -11.40 3.63 17.05
N ASP A 20 -12.43 2.78 17.01
CA ASP A 20 -12.39 1.42 17.55
C ASP A 20 -11.37 0.55 16.78
N ILE A 21 -11.36 0.66 15.44
CA ILE A 21 -10.37 -0.02 14.60
C ILE A 21 -8.96 0.43 14.98
N MET A 22 -8.72 1.74 15.14
CA MET A 22 -7.42 2.27 15.53
C MET A 22 -6.98 1.79 16.91
N GLU A 23 -7.91 1.69 17.86
CA GLU A 23 -7.65 1.20 19.22
C GLU A 23 -7.32 -0.30 19.23
N ASP A 24 -8.15 -1.12 18.57
CA ASP A 24 -8.04 -2.58 18.60
C ASP A 24 -6.89 -3.12 17.75
N SER A 25 -6.68 -2.54 16.57
CA SER A 25 -5.64 -3.00 15.63
C SER A 25 -4.29 -2.30 15.81
N MET A 26 -4.25 -1.23 16.61
CA MET A 26 -3.12 -0.30 16.72
C MET A 26 -2.67 0.34 15.38
N VAL A 27 -3.51 0.25 14.34
CA VAL A 27 -3.31 0.99 13.09
C VAL A 27 -3.51 2.47 13.37
N GLN A 28 -2.65 3.33 12.82
CA GLN A 28 -2.78 4.79 13.02
C GLN A 28 -2.86 5.59 11.73
N MET A 29 -2.51 4.97 10.60
CA MET A 29 -2.54 5.61 9.29
C MET A 29 -3.15 4.67 8.27
N PHE A 30 -4.07 5.20 7.47
CA PHE A 30 -4.77 4.46 6.42
C PHE A 30 -4.49 5.13 5.08
N PHE A 31 -4.14 4.32 4.08
CA PHE A 31 -3.86 4.76 2.73
C PHE A 31 -4.91 4.21 1.79
N ILE A 32 -5.80 5.06 1.28
CA ILE A 32 -6.86 4.66 0.35
C ILE A 32 -6.36 4.79 -1.09
N HIS A 33 -6.62 3.78 -1.92
CA HIS A 33 -6.20 3.74 -3.32
C HIS A 33 -7.38 3.76 -4.29
N PRO A 34 -8.13 4.88 -4.36
CA PRO A 34 -9.34 4.98 -5.17
C PRO A 34 -9.02 4.86 -6.67
N THR A 35 -9.91 4.17 -7.39
CA THR A 35 -9.78 3.91 -8.83
C THR A 35 -10.93 4.52 -9.64
N THR A 36 -12.12 4.66 -9.04
CA THR A 36 -13.29 5.24 -9.71
C THR A 36 -13.51 6.71 -9.35
N PRO A 37 -14.16 7.52 -10.22
CA PRO A 37 -14.46 8.92 -9.90
C PRO A 37 -15.24 9.13 -8.60
N ARG A 38 -16.10 8.15 -8.26
CA ARG A 38 -16.86 8.15 -7.01
C ARG A 38 -15.93 7.92 -5.81
N GLU A 39 -15.14 6.85 -5.83
CA GLU A 39 -14.15 6.55 -4.77
C GLU A 39 -13.18 7.72 -4.57
N ILE A 40 -12.73 8.37 -5.65
CA ILE A 40 -11.83 9.52 -5.58
C ILE A 40 -12.48 10.68 -4.84
N THR A 41 -13.76 10.96 -5.13
CA THR A 41 -14.49 12.05 -4.47
C THR A 41 -14.69 11.76 -2.99
N GLU A 42 -15.03 10.52 -2.65
CA GLU A 42 -15.20 10.05 -1.29
C GLU A 42 -13.87 10.13 -0.52
N ALA A 43 -12.80 9.54 -1.05
CA ALA A 43 -11.47 9.55 -0.44
C ALA A 43 -10.95 10.97 -0.15
N LYS A 44 -11.13 11.91 -1.09
CA LYS A 44 -10.76 13.33 -0.88
C LYS A 44 -11.52 13.96 0.26
N LYS A 45 -12.84 13.77 0.30
CA LYS A 45 -13.70 14.32 1.36
C LYS A 45 -13.25 13.79 2.73
N ILE A 46 -13.11 12.47 2.84
CA ILE A 46 -12.75 11.78 4.07
C ILE A 46 -11.35 12.19 4.54
N ALA A 47 -10.36 12.24 3.66
CA ALA A 47 -9.01 12.67 4.03
C ALA A 47 -8.98 14.13 4.52
N GLY A 48 -9.91 14.98 4.04
CA GLY A 48 -10.11 16.33 4.57
C GLY A 48 -10.76 16.39 5.95
N GLU A 49 -11.48 15.34 6.35
CA GLU A 49 -12.17 15.24 7.65
C GLU A 49 -11.32 14.54 8.72
N TYR A 50 -10.51 13.54 8.33
CA TYR A 50 -9.75 12.68 9.23
C TYR A 50 -8.23 12.77 8.98
N GLY A 51 -7.48 13.27 9.97
CA GLY A 51 -6.02 13.43 9.87
C GLY A 51 -5.20 12.14 9.84
N SER A 52 -5.83 10.97 10.02
CA SER A 52 -5.22 9.64 9.92
C SER A 52 -5.39 9.00 8.53
N ILE A 53 -6.14 9.64 7.62
CA ILE A 53 -6.49 9.08 6.32
C ILE A 53 -5.80 9.88 5.22
N PHE A 54 -5.09 9.17 4.35
CA PHE A 54 -4.43 9.71 3.18
C PHE A 54 -4.82 8.88 1.96
N TYR A 55 -4.56 9.42 0.76
CA TYR A 55 -4.99 8.73 -0.46
C TYR A 55 -3.96 8.83 -1.58
N SER A 56 -4.07 7.93 -2.54
CA SER A 56 -3.43 8.07 -3.85
C SER A 56 -4.43 8.52 -4.91
N LEU A 57 -3.94 9.15 -5.98
CA LEU A 57 -4.79 9.61 -7.08
C LEU A 57 -4.26 9.08 -8.42
N PRO A 58 -5.11 8.69 -9.39
CA PRO A 58 -4.63 8.36 -10.73
C PRO A 58 -3.72 9.47 -11.29
N LEU A 59 -2.59 9.07 -11.88
CA LEU A 59 -1.52 9.98 -12.28
C LEU A 59 -2.00 11.06 -13.27
N HIS A 60 -2.90 10.71 -14.18
CA HIS A 60 -3.52 11.65 -15.12
C HIS A 60 -4.38 12.74 -14.46
N LEU A 61 -4.73 12.59 -13.18
CA LEU A 61 -5.45 13.59 -12.37
C LEU A 61 -4.52 14.30 -11.38
N SER A 62 -3.20 14.21 -11.55
CA SER A 62 -2.22 14.77 -10.61
C SER A 62 -2.36 16.28 -10.38
N ASP A 63 -2.98 17.03 -11.28
CA ASP A 63 -3.32 18.45 -11.15
C ASP A 63 -4.42 18.72 -10.11
N GLN A 64 -5.16 17.69 -9.69
CA GLN A 64 -6.22 17.76 -8.69
C GLN A 64 -5.79 17.26 -7.31
N ALA A 65 -4.50 17.01 -7.10
CA ALA A 65 -3.95 16.55 -5.84
C ALA A 65 -3.95 17.67 -4.79
N ASP A 66 -4.43 17.36 -3.58
CA ASP A 66 -4.28 18.22 -2.40
C ASP A 66 -3.12 17.75 -1.51
N GLU A 67 -3.04 18.28 -0.29
CA GLU A 67 -1.99 17.94 0.68
C GLU A 67 -2.09 16.52 1.26
N ASN A 68 -3.28 15.91 1.24
CA ASN A 68 -3.53 14.56 1.73
C ASN A 68 -3.28 13.49 0.65
N CYS A 69 -3.09 13.90 -0.60
CA CYS A 69 -2.62 13.03 -1.67
C CYS A 69 -1.12 12.73 -1.50
N ILE A 70 -0.76 11.50 -1.15
CA ILE A 70 0.63 11.11 -0.84
C ILE A 70 1.33 10.37 -1.97
N ALA A 71 0.57 9.86 -2.94
CA ALA A 71 1.07 9.02 -4.02
C ALA A 71 0.19 9.14 -5.27
N TYR A 72 0.68 8.67 -6.40
CA TYR A 72 -0.14 8.54 -7.61
C TYR A 72 -0.32 7.09 -8.03
N SER A 73 -1.50 6.73 -8.50
CA SER A 73 -1.78 5.41 -9.02
C SER A 73 -1.62 5.33 -10.53
N VAL A 74 -1.24 4.16 -11.04
CA VAL A 74 -1.21 3.84 -12.47
C VAL A 74 -2.28 2.78 -12.72
N VAL A 75 -3.43 3.21 -13.23
CA VAL A 75 -4.62 2.35 -13.40
C VAL A 75 -5.01 2.16 -14.86
N ASP A 76 -4.55 3.03 -15.77
CA ASP A 76 -4.87 2.94 -17.20
C ASP A 76 -3.72 3.39 -18.13
N GLU A 77 -3.99 3.40 -19.45
CA GLU A 77 -3.03 3.82 -20.48
C GLU A 77 -2.70 5.32 -20.43
N GLN A 78 -3.62 6.16 -19.94
CA GLN A 78 -3.37 7.61 -19.83
C GLN A 78 -2.29 7.86 -18.77
N ASP A 79 -2.34 7.13 -17.66
CA ASP A 79 -1.30 7.18 -16.62
C ASP A 79 0.06 6.74 -17.16
N ARG A 80 0.09 5.65 -17.95
CA ARG A 80 1.33 5.11 -18.54
C ARG A 80 2.04 6.13 -19.42
N ALA A 81 1.29 6.92 -20.18
CA ALA A 81 1.82 7.96 -21.06
C ALA A 81 2.51 9.11 -20.29
N LEU A 82 2.27 9.22 -18.97
CA LEU A 82 2.86 10.22 -18.09
C LEU A 82 4.05 9.68 -17.30
N LEU A 83 4.45 8.42 -17.49
CA LEU A 83 5.64 7.89 -16.83
C LEU A 83 6.93 8.24 -17.62
N PRO A 84 8.05 8.57 -16.95
CA PRO A 84 8.23 8.79 -15.50
C PRO A 84 8.26 10.29 -15.15
N THR A 85 7.11 10.98 -15.02
CA THR A 85 7.11 12.44 -14.79
C THR A 85 6.82 12.87 -13.35
N THR A 86 6.84 11.97 -12.37
CA THR A 86 6.48 12.29 -10.99
C THR A 86 7.58 12.03 -9.96
N GLN A 87 7.60 12.88 -8.93
CA GLN A 87 8.49 12.76 -7.76
C GLN A 87 7.79 12.08 -6.56
N LYS A 88 6.44 12.03 -6.56
CA LYS A 88 5.67 11.29 -5.57
C LYS A 88 5.80 9.79 -5.85
N PRO A 89 5.74 8.93 -4.81
CA PRO A 89 5.72 7.49 -5.01
C PRO A 89 4.51 7.05 -5.85
N LEU A 90 4.69 5.96 -6.58
CA LEU A 90 3.63 5.33 -7.38
C LEU A 90 2.95 4.20 -6.60
N VAL A 91 1.68 3.97 -6.89
CA VAL A 91 0.86 2.86 -6.40
C VAL A 91 0.36 2.08 -7.61
N ILE A 92 0.61 0.78 -7.65
CA ILE A 92 0.24 -0.02 -8.82
C ILE A 92 -0.28 -1.35 -8.33
N ASP A 93 -1.48 -1.73 -8.76
CA ASP A 93 -1.96 -3.10 -8.56
C ASP A 93 -1.16 -4.06 -9.45
N GLU A 94 -0.72 -5.19 -8.91
CA GLU A 94 0.08 -6.16 -9.64
C GLU A 94 -0.60 -6.61 -10.94
N SER A 95 -1.94 -6.67 -10.99
CA SER A 95 -2.69 -7.06 -12.19
C SER A 95 -2.50 -6.11 -13.38
N TYR A 96 -2.07 -4.87 -13.15
CA TYR A 96 -1.74 -3.91 -14.21
C TYR A 96 -0.30 -4.04 -14.71
N LEU A 97 0.58 -4.77 -14.02
CA LEU A 97 1.98 -4.93 -14.40
C LEU A 97 2.14 -5.83 -15.62
N ASN A 98 2.86 -5.32 -16.61
CA ASN A 98 3.34 -6.05 -17.78
C ASN A 98 4.77 -5.60 -18.11
N GLU A 99 5.45 -6.31 -19.00
CA GLU A 99 6.85 -6.03 -19.37
C GLU A 99 7.09 -4.58 -19.83
N THR A 100 6.15 -4.01 -20.58
CA THR A 100 6.21 -2.62 -21.04
C THR A 100 6.16 -1.66 -19.85
N LEU A 101 5.20 -1.86 -18.94
CA LEU A 101 5.04 -1.02 -17.76
C LEU A 101 6.24 -1.17 -16.82
N ARG A 102 6.73 -2.39 -16.58
CA ARG A 102 7.94 -2.63 -15.76
C ARG A 102 9.14 -1.83 -16.27
N SER A 103 9.31 -1.75 -17.58
CA SER A 103 10.39 -0.96 -18.20
C SER A 103 10.25 0.55 -17.94
N LEU A 104 9.02 1.07 -17.93
CA LEU A 104 8.75 2.49 -17.64
C LEU A 104 8.93 2.85 -16.15
N LEU A 105 8.82 1.85 -15.26
CA LEU A 105 8.89 2.02 -13.81
C LEU A 105 10.30 1.88 -13.23
N ALA A 106 11.30 1.53 -14.04
CA ALA A 106 12.66 1.22 -13.57
C ALA A 106 13.28 2.33 -12.70
N ASP A 107 13.06 3.59 -13.08
CA ASP A 107 13.56 4.77 -12.36
C ASP A 107 12.54 5.37 -11.37
N CYS A 108 11.38 4.75 -11.22
CA CYS A 108 10.34 5.15 -10.28
C CYS A 108 10.51 4.44 -8.94
N ARG A 109 9.83 4.96 -7.91
CA ARG A 109 9.67 4.30 -6.61
C ARG A 109 8.20 4.20 -6.26
N GLY A 110 7.82 3.20 -5.47
CA GLY A 110 6.42 3.02 -5.15
C GLY A 110 6.11 1.78 -4.34
N VAL A 111 4.84 1.39 -4.39
CA VAL A 111 4.30 0.17 -3.81
C VAL A 111 3.50 -0.59 -4.86
N ILE A 112 3.69 -1.91 -4.89
CA ILE A 112 2.89 -2.84 -5.66
C ILE A 112 1.81 -3.39 -4.73
N LEU A 113 0.56 -3.04 -5.00
CA LEU A 113 -0.60 -3.58 -4.30
C LEU A 113 -0.90 -5.00 -4.78
N ASN A 114 -1.53 -5.78 -3.89
CA ASN A 114 -1.94 -7.13 -4.19
C ASN A 114 -0.81 -8.00 -4.79
N ALA A 115 0.43 -7.79 -4.33
CA ALA A 115 1.57 -8.52 -4.84
C ALA A 115 1.42 -10.02 -4.53
N THR A 116 1.63 -10.85 -5.53
CA THR A 116 1.64 -12.33 -5.48
C THR A 116 3.00 -12.90 -5.89
N HIS A 117 3.91 -12.04 -6.39
CA HIS A 117 5.29 -12.39 -6.73
C HIS A 117 6.29 -11.38 -6.15
N GLU A 118 7.58 -11.73 -6.13
CA GLU A 118 8.65 -10.89 -5.55
C GLU A 118 8.93 -9.59 -6.34
N ASN A 119 8.53 -9.55 -7.63
CA ASN A 119 8.76 -8.43 -8.55
C ASN A 119 10.19 -7.85 -8.43
N SER A 120 11.20 -8.72 -8.49
CA SER A 120 12.61 -8.41 -8.21
C SER A 120 13.26 -7.46 -9.22
N GLU A 121 12.66 -7.34 -10.40
CA GLU A 121 12.99 -6.39 -11.46
C GLU A 121 12.56 -4.94 -11.16
N LEU A 122 11.73 -4.72 -10.13
CA LEU A 122 11.34 -3.40 -9.62
C LEU A 122 11.91 -3.18 -8.20
N PRO A 123 13.23 -3.01 -8.05
CA PRO A 123 13.88 -2.98 -6.73
C PRO A 123 13.49 -1.76 -5.88
N ASN A 124 13.04 -0.67 -6.51
CA ASN A 124 12.57 0.55 -5.85
C ASN A 124 11.08 0.50 -5.46
N PHE A 125 10.42 -0.63 -5.72
CA PHE A 125 9.05 -0.87 -5.32
C PHE A 125 8.98 -1.80 -4.10
N LEU A 126 8.16 -1.37 -3.14
CA LEU A 126 7.73 -2.16 -2.01
C LEU A 126 6.59 -3.10 -2.45
N LEU A 127 6.41 -4.21 -1.74
CA LEU A 127 5.38 -5.21 -1.95
C LEU A 127 4.38 -5.11 -0.80
N ALA A 128 3.12 -4.83 -1.14
CA ALA A 128 2.05 -4.81 -0.17
C ALA A 128 1.50 -6.22 0.03
N LEU A 129 1.72 -6.76 1.22
CA LEU A 129 1.31 -8.11 1.61
C LEU A 129 0.23 -8.05 2.68
N GLY A 130 -0.81 -8.86 2.50
CA GLY A 130 -1.92 -8.99 3.42
C GLY A 130 -2.53 -10.38 3.38
N ALA A 131 -3.61 -10.59 4.13
CA ALA A 131 -4.29 -11.89 4.19
C ALA A 131 -4.74 -12.39 2.80
N GLY A 132 -5.18 -11.48 1.92
CA GLY A 132 -5.61 -11.82 0.56
C GLY A 132 -4.50 -12.28 -0.39
N THR A 133 -3.23 -11.97 -0.11
CA THR A 133 -2.11 -12.26 -1.04
C THR A 133 -1.01 -13.12 -0.48
N ILE A 134 -0.87 -13.20 0.84
CA ILE A 134 0.25 -13.91 1.48
C ILE A 134 0.29 -15.40 1.10
N GLY A 135 -0.87 -16.02 0.81
CA GLY A 135 -0.96 -17.41 0.38
C GLY A 135 -0.38 -17.72 -1.01
N ALA A 136 -0.08 -16.69 -1.81
CA ALA A 136 0.57 -16.86 -3.11
C ALA A 136 2.10 -17.07 -3.01
N PHE A 137 2.71 -16.68 -1.88
CA PHE A 137 4.14 -16.85 -1.66
C PHE A 137 4.42 -18.16 -0.91
N ASP A 138 5.38 -18.93 -1.40
CA ASP A 138 5.94 -20.02 -0.62
C ASP A 138 6.98 -19.50 0.40
N THR A 139 7.29 -20.36 1.37
CA THR A 139 8.26 -20.05 2.44
C THR A 139 9.64 -19.68 1.88
N GLU A 140 10.06 -20.29 0.77
CA GLU A 140 11.38 -20.02 0.19
C GLU A 140 11.45 -18.61 -0.42
N SER A 141 10.39 -18.20 -1.11
CA SER A 141 10.25 -16.88 -1.72
C SER A 141 10.18 -15.80 -0.64
N LEU A 142 9.33 -15.99 0.38
CA LEU A 142 9.25 -15.07 1.53
C LEU A 142 10.60 -14.91 2.25
N ASN A 143 11.35 -16.00 2.45
CA ASN A 143 12.65 -15.94 3.12
C ASN A 143 13.73 -15.19 2.31
N LYS A 144 13.59 -15.11 0.98
CA LYS A 144 14.50 -14.36 0.11
C LYS A 144 14.16 -12.88 0.01
N LEU A 145 12.92 -12.49 0.30
CA LEU A 145 12.50 -11.10 0.29
C LEU A 145 13.26 -10.29 1.34
N SER A 146 13.67 -9.08 0.95
CA SER A 146 14.15 -8.11 1.93
C SER A 146 12.97 -7.59 2.73
N MET A 147 13.08 -7.59 4.07
CA MET A 147 12.07 -6.95 4.94
C MET A 147 11.86 -5.47 4.58
N ASP A 148 12.86 -4.81 4.01
CA ASP A 148 12.80 -3.40 3.61
C ASP A 148 11.86 -3.17 2.44
N ARG A 149 11.56 -4.24 1.69
CA ARG A 149 10.63 -4.24 0.55
C ARG A 149 9.21 -4.58 0.95
N LEU A 150 8.89 -4.80 2.23
CA LEU A 150 7.54 -5.18 2.64
C LEU A 150 6.76 -3.98 3.18
N VAL A 151 5.48 -3.90 2.82
CA VAL A 151 4.47 -3.10 3.52
C VAL A 151 3.23 -3.95 3.79
N LEU A 152 2.42 -3.56 4.77
CA LEU A 152 1.22 -4.30 5.12
C LEU A 152 0.01 -3.75 4.37
N GLN A 153 -0.88 -4.65 3.97
CA GLN A 153 -2.10 -4.35 3.25
C GLN A 153 -3.31 -5.01 3.92
N SER A 154 -4.42 -4.30 3.94
CA SER A 154 -5.74 -4.85 4.23
C SER A 154 -6.57 -4.75 2.97
N THR A 155 -7.10 -5.87 2.50
CA THR A 155 -8.08 -5.90 1.41
C THR A 155 -9.49 -5.76 2.00
N TYR A 156 -9.69 -4.82 2.92
CA TYR A 156 -10.99 -4.48 3.48
C TYR A 156 -11.96 -4.13 2.33
N PRO A 157 -13.25 -4.54 2.40
CA PRO A 157 -13.89 -5.28 3.49
C PRO A 157 -13.70 -6.81 3.46
N THR A 158 -13.05 -7.35 2.43
CA THR A 158 -12.93 -8.81 2.25
C THR A 158 -12.03 -9.46 3.30
N HIS A 159 -10.93 -8.78 3.66
CA HIS A 159 -10.08 -9.16 4.78
C HIS A 159 -9.91 -7.95 5.70
N GLY A 160 -10.28 -8.12 6.97
CA GLY A 160 -10.24 -7.06 7.97
C GLY A 160 -8.84 -6.79 8.52
N PHE A 161 -8.73 -5.77 9.36
CA PHE A 161 -7.47 -5.35 10.00
C PHE A 161 -6.90 -6.42 10.93
N GLU A 162 -7.75 -7.16 11.63
CA GLU A 162 -7.34 -8.25 12.52
C GLU A 162 -6.59 -9.36 11.76
N GLU A 163 -6.90 -9.55 10.48
CA GLU A 163 -6.30 -10.61 9.66
C GLU A 163 -4.87 -10.27 9.21
N ILE A 164 -4.44 -9.01 9.35
CA ILE A 164 -3.06 -8.59 9.13
C ILE A 164 -2.12 -9.39 10.05
N ALA A 165 -2.52 -9.65 11.30
CA ALA A 165 -1.73 -10.45 12.23
C ALA A 165 -1.47 -11.87 11.71
N GLY A 166 -2.45 -12.46 11.01
CA GLY A 166 -2.31 -13.75 10.35
C GLY A 166 -1.24 -13.72 9.24
N ALA A 167 -1.27 -12.71 8.38
CA ALA A 167 -0.26 -12.53 7.34
C ALA A 167 1.14 -12.27 7.91
N VAL A 168 1.23 -11.40 8.93
CA VAL A 168 2.48 -11.10 9.64
C VAL A 168 3.10 -12.35 10.24
N LYS A 169 2.29 -13.24 10.83
CA LYS A 169 2.77 -14.51 11.38
C LYS A 169 3.39 -15.40 10.30
N VAL A 170 2.75 -15.53 9.14
CA VAL A 170 3.30 -16.31 8.01
C VAL A 170 4.64 -15.74 7.55
N ILE A 171 4.75 -14.41 7.42
CA ILE A 171 6.01 -13.73 7.05
C ILE A 171 7.09 -13.97 8.12
N SER A 172 6.73 -13.80 9.39
CA SER A 172 7.59 -14.01 10.56
C SER A 172 8.18 -15.42 10.58
N ASP A 173 7.32 -16.43 10.41
CA ASP A 173 7.71 -17.83 10.40
C ASP A 173 8.62 -18.15 9.21
N ALA A 174 8.33 -17.60 8.02
CA ALA A 174 9.15 -17.84 6.83
C ALA A 174 10.53 -17.17 6.89
N MET A 175 10.60 -15.92 7.39
CA MET A 175 11.85 -15.15 7.49
C MET A 175 12.65 -15.46 8.76
N LEU A 176 12.10 -16.24 9.69
CA LEU A 176 12.68 -16.49 11.03
C LEU A 176 12.99 -15.17 11.76
N ARG A 177 11.98 -14.31 11.83
CA ARG A 177 12.06 -12.97 12.45
C ARG A 177 10.84 -12.74 13.33
N PRO A 178 10.96 -12.03 14.47
CA PRO A 178 9.80 -11.73 15.30
C PRO A 178 8.74 -10.91 14.54
N GLU A 179 7.47 -11.24 14.69
CA GLU A 179 6.32 -10.50 14.13
C GLU A 179 6.42 -8.99 14.34
N GLN A 180 6.82 -8.59 15.55
CA GLN A 180 7.01 -7.17 15.93
C GLN A 180 8.10 -6.47 15.10
N SER A 181 9.13 -7.21 14.66
CA SER A 181 10.16 -6.68 13.76
C SER A 181 9.66 -6.56 12.31
N ILE A 182 8.79 -7.46 11.87
CA ILE A 182 8.14 -7.37 10.56
C ILE A 182 7.26 -6.12 10.50
N ILE A 183 6.38 -5.95 11.49
CA ILE A 183 5.48 -4.80 11.60
C ILE A 183 6.31 -3.50 11.65
N ALA A 184 7.26 -3.39 12.57
CA ALA A 184 8.07 -2.18 12.71
C ALA A 184 8.84 -1.82 11.43
N ARG A 185 9.30 -2.81 10.67
CA ARG A 185 9.99 -2.56 9.41
C ARG A 185 9.05 -2.16 8.29
N ALA A 186 7.90 -2.83 8.17
CA ALA A 186 6.88 -2.50 7.18
C ALA A 186 6.34 -1.08 7.39
N THR A 187 6.01 -0.70 8.62
CA THR A 187 5.62 0.67 9.00
C THR A 187 6.72 1.66 8.62
N LYS A 188 7.98 1.35 8.98
CA LYS A 188 9.11 2.22 8.62
C LYS A 188 9.19 2.45 7.11
N SER A 189 9.11 1.38 6.31
CA SER A 189 9.19 1.47 4.84
C SER A 189 8.05 2.28 4.24
N SER A 190 6.80 2.11 4.73
CA SER A 190 5.65 2.93 4.33
C SER A 190 5.87 4.41 4.62
N LEU A 191 6.26 4.76 5.85
CA LEU A 191 6.47 6.16 6.27
C LEU A 191 7.61 6.85 5.48
N GLU A 192 8.67 6.11 5.15
CA GLU A 192 9.77 6.62 4.32
C GLU A 192 9.35 6.78 2.86
N LEU A 193 8.58 5.84 2.30
CA LEU A 193 8.08 5.92 0.93
C LEU A 193 7.19 7.16 0.73
N PHE A 194 6.26 7.38 1.66
CA PHE A 194 5.25 8.45 1.56
C PHE A 194 5.71 9.79 2.17
N GLY A 195 6.94 9.87 2.69
CA GLY A 195 7.55 11.13 3.12
C GLY A 195 7.15 11.62 4.52
N PHE A 196 6.49 10.78 5.32
CA PHE A 196 6.19 11.05 6.73
C PHE A 196 7.42 10.89 7.63
N ARG A 197 8.45 10.21 7.13
CA ARG A 197 9.74 10.03 7.80
C ARG A 197 10.89 10.24 6.84
N LYS A 198 11.99 10.84 7.32
CA LYS A 198 13.24 10.93 6.56
C LYS A 198 13.93 9.56 6.51
N SER A 199 14.31 9.15 5.31
CA SER A 199 15.12 7.96 5.02
C SER A 199 16.58 8.10 5.44
#